data_AF-A0A662INH3-F1
#
_entry.id   AF-A0A662INH3-F1
#
_cell.length_a   1.000
_cell.length_b   1.000
_cell.length_c   1.000
_cell.angle_alpha   90.00
_cell.angle_beta   90.00
_cell.angle_gamma   90.00
#
_symmetry.space_group_name_H-M   'P 1'
#
loop_
_entity.id
_entity.type
_entity.pdbx_description
1 polymer ?
#
loop_
_entity_poly.entity_id
_entity_poly.type
_entity_poly.pdbx_seq_one_letter_code
_entity_poly.pdbx_strand_id
1 'polypeptide(L)'
;MEMTPKKRAILCITGNRRRADRISACDPLTTATVEQMMAVKAPFPDAHRDPELHARLAAAAWEIIGLEGFKVPFDLCVEAEALGATIDYGSLDRHPSVRKPAFEDLKDLKIPEKVTE
;
A
#
# COMPACT_ATOMS: atom_id res chain seq x y z
N MET A 1 -10.19 9.82 -28.66
CA MET A 1 -10.42 9.67 -27.22
C MET A 1 -9.08 9.45 -26.56
N GLU A 2 -8.74 10.23 -25.55
CA GLU A 2 -7.45 10.13 -24.84
C GLU A 2 -7.36 8.82 -24.04
N MET A 3 -6.16 8.24 -23.91
CA MET A 3 -5.96 7.01 -23.14
C MET A 3 -6.06 7.29 -21.64
N THR A 4 -6.87 6.51 -20.93
CA THR A 4 -6.98 6.61 -19.47
C THR A 4 -5.67 6.20 -18.78
N PRO A 5 -5.32 6.80 -17.62
CA PRO A 5 -4.18 6.38 -16.78
C PRO A 5 -4.16 4.87 -16.49
N LYS A 6 -5.31 4.28 -16.11
CA LYS A 6 -5.44 2.83 -15.85
C LYS A 6 -4.98 1.97 -17.04
N LYS A 7 -5.52 2.25 -18.24
CA LYS A 7 -5.16 1.53 -19.47
C LYS A 7 -3.66 1.69 -19.79
N ARG A 8 -3.12 2.89 -19.62
CA ARG A 8 -1.70 3.20 -19.85
C ARG A 8 -0.80 2.41 -18.92
N ALA A 9 -1.10 2.40 -17.62
CA ALA A 9 -0.35 1.66 -16.60
C ALA A 9 -0.34 0.16 -16.89
N ILE A 10 -1.50 -0.44 -17.16
CA ILE A 10 -1.62 -1.88 -17.50
C ILE A 10 -0.78 -2.23 -18.73
N LEU A 11 -0.84 -1.42 -19.79
CA LEU A 11 -0.03 -1.67 -20.98
C LEU A 11 1.47 -1.56 -20.70
N CYS A 12 1.91 -0.60 -19.89
CA CYS A 12 3.31 -0.45 -19.53
C CYS A 12 3.82 -1.65 -18.71
N ILE A 13 3.07 -2.06 -17.68
CA ILE A 13 3.49 -3.12 -16.74
C ILE A 13 3.44 -4.51 -17.38
N THR A 14 2.50 -4.76 -18.30
CA THR A 14 2.34 -6.07 -18.97
C THR A 14 3.25 -6.27 -20.20
N GLY A 15 4.27 -5.42 -20.38
CA GLY A 15 5.18 -5.50 -21.54
C GLY A 15 4.57 -5.02 -22.86
N ASN A 16 3.34 -4.50 -22.85
CA ASN A 16 2.63 -3.97 -24.01
C ASN A 16 2.90 -2.47 -24.23
N ARG A 17 4.01 -1.93 -23.73
CA ARG A 17 4.32 -0.48 -23.73
C ARG A 17 4.20 0.19 -25.10
N ARG A 18 4.50 -0.51 -26.20
CA ARG A 18 4.38 0.02 -27.57
C ARG A 18 2.93 0.39 -27.96
N ARG A 19 1.94 -0.16 -27.25
CA ARG A 19 0.51 0.13 -27.43
C ARG A 19 0.02 1.26 -26.53
N ALA A 20 0.85 1.73 -25.59
CA ALA A 20 0.56 2.89 -24.76
C ALA A 20 0.96 4.17 -25.48
N ASP A 21 0.17 5.23 -25.29
CA ASP A 21 0.42 6.56 -25.85
C ASP A 21 1.73 7.19 -25.30
N ARG A 22 2.05 6.95 -24.03
CA ARG A 22 3.33 7.31 -23.38
C ARG A 22 3.69 6.38 -22.23
N ILE A 23 4.85 6.61 -21.59
CA ILE A 23 5.22 5.90 -20.35
C ILE A 23 4.23 6.32 -19.25
N SER A 24 3.82 5.36 -18.43
CA SER A 24 2.98 5.65 -17.26
C SER A 24 3.82 6.17 -16.09
N ALA A 25 3.30 7.17 -15.38
CA ALA A 25 3.82 7.64 -14.10
C ALA A 25 3.07 7.01 -12.91
N CYS A 26 2.76 5.71 -13.02
CA CYS A 26 2.20 4.91 -11.93
C CYS A 26 3.34 4.31 -11.11
N ASP A 27 3.25 4.38 -9.78
CA ASP A 27 4.21 3.77 -8.85
C ASP A 27 3.58 2.55 -8.17
N PRO A 28 4.20 1.35 -8.25
CA PRO A 28 3.70 0.15 -7.58
C PRO A 28 4.05 0.08 -6.08
N LEU A 29 4.84 1.01 -5.55
CA LEU A 29 5.26 1.02 -4.15
C LEU A 29 4.45 2.03 -3.32
N THR A 30 4.70 2.07 -2.01
CA THR A 30 4.11 3.09 -1.14
C THR A 30 4.67 4.46 -1.52
N THR A 31 3.77 5.42 -1.75
CA THR A 31 4.13 6.80 -2.05
C THR A 31 3.94 7.72 -0.85
N ALA A 32 3.42 7.22 0.28
CA ALA A 32 3.03 8.04 1.42
C ALA A 32 4.25 8.73 2.07
N THR A 33 4.20 10.06 2.14
CA THR A 33 5.17 10.89 2.86
C THR A 33 4.49 11.64 4.00
N VAL A 34 5.27 12.15 4.95
CA VAL A 34 4.74 12.96 6.06
C VAL A 34 3.97 14.19 5.54
N GLU A 35 4.44 14.82 4.47
CA GLU A 35 3.76 15.97 3.87
C GLU A 35 2.38 15.59 3.31
N GLN A 36 2.24 14.43 2.67
CA GLN A 36 0.93 13.94 2.21
C GLN A 36 0.01 13.66 3.40
N MET A 37 0.52 12.99 4.43
CA MET A 37 -0.24 12.71 5.66
C MET A 37 -0.79 13.99 6.30
N MET A 38 0.02 15.04 6.38
CA MET A 38 -0.41 16.33 6.91
C MET A 38 -1.40 17.05 6.00
N ALA A 39 -1.17 17.00 4.68
CA ALA A 39 -2.04 17.64 3.69
C ALA A 39 -3.48 17.08 3.74
N VAL A 40 -3.63 15.76 3.96
CA VAL A 40 -4.94 15.11 4.03
C VAL A 40 -5.42 14.74 5.44
N LYS A 41 -4.66 15.11 6.47
CA LYS A 41 -4.94 14.79 7.88
C LYS A 41 -5.16 13.28 8.10
N ALA A 42 -4.25 12.47 7.58
CA ALA A 42 -4.25 11.01 7.72
C ALA A 42 -2.83 10.53 8.11
N PRO A 43 -2.39 10.79 9.35
CA PRO A 43 -1.06 10.42 9.81
C PRO A 43 -0.92 8.92 10.07
N PHE A 44 0.31 8.41 9.97
CA PHE A 44 0.68 7.15 10.62
C PHE A 44 0.82 7.34 12.14
N PRO A 45 0.54 6.29 12.94
CA PRO A 45 0.13 4.94 12.51
C PRO A 45 -1.38 4.79 12.22
N ASP A 46 -2.18 5.83 12.46
CA ASP A 46 -3.65 5.74 12.38
C ASP A 46 -4.14 5.33 10.99
N ALA A 47 -3.53 5.86 9.93
CA ALA A 47 -3.87 5.49 8.55
C ALA A 47 -3.49 4.03 8.18
N HIS A 48 -2.77 3.29 9.01
CA HIS A 48 -2.60 1.85 8.83
C HIS A 48 -3.81 1.04 9.33
N ARG A 49 -4.63 1.60 10.22
CA ARG A 49 -5.71 0.86 10.92
C ARG A 49 -7.10 1.38 10.61
N ASP A 50 -7.23 2.67 10.31
CA ASP A 50 -8.50 3.28 9.96
C ASP A 50 -8.69 3.28 8.43
N PRO A 51 -9.73 2.63 7.89
CA PRO A 51 -9.93 2.50 6.45
C PRO A 51 -10.24 3.83 5.76
N GLU A 52 -10.88 4.78 6.45
CA GLU A 52 -11.18 6.10 5.87
C GLU A 52 -9.91 6.96 5.76
N LEU A 53 -9.08 6.96 6.81
CA LEU A 53 -7.76 7.61 6.77
C LEU A 53 -6.87 6.96 5.73
N HIS A 54 -6.90 5.63 5.62
CA HIS A 54 -6.13 4.87 4.64
C HIS A 54 -6.49 5.25 3.20
N ALA A 55 -7.80 5.23 2.87
CA ALA A 55 -8.28 5.59 1.55
C ALA A 55 -7.95 7.04 1.20
N ARG A 56 -8.09 7.96 2.17
CA ARG A 56 -7.78 9.37 1.99
C ARG A 56 -6.29 9.62 1.72
N LEU A 57 -5.40 8.96 2.45
CA LEU A 57 -3.96 9.04 2.22
C LEU A 57 -3.57 8.44 0.86
N ALA A 58 -4.20 7.33 0.46
CA ALA A 58 -3.92 6.70 -0.83
C ALA A 58 -4.35 7.61 -1.99
N ALA A 59 -5.53 8.24 -1.89
CA ALA A 59 -6.04 9.16 -2.89
C ALA A 59 -5.12 10.37 -3.12
N ALA A 60 -4.38 10.81 -2.10
CA ALA A 60 -3.45 11.94 -2.18
C ALA A 60 -2.39 11.77 -3.29
N ALA A 61 -1.98 10.53 -3.58
CA ALA A 61 -1.04 10.23 -4.67
C ALA A 61 -1.58 10.71 -6.04
N TRP A 62 -2.87 10.51 -6.28
CA TRP A 62 -3.54 10.97 -7.50
C TRP A 62 -3.95 12.45 -7.40
N GLU A 63 -4.65 12.83 -6.32
CA GLU A 63 -5.33 14.12 -6.20
C GLU A 63 -4.39 15.29 -5.93
N ILE A 64 -3.26 15.05 -5.26
CA ILE A 64 -2.30 16.10 -4.85
C ILE A 64 -1.03 16.04 -5.71
N ILE A 65 -0.47 14.84 -5.90
CA ILE A 65 0.82 14.68 -6.60
C ILE A 65 0.63 14.53 -8.11
N GLY A 66 -0.49 13.97 -8.56
CA GLY A 66 -0.75 13.68 -9.98
C GLY A 66 -0.09 12.39 -10.48
N LEU A 67 0.25 11.45 -9.59
CA LEU A 67 0.67 10.10 -9.98
C LEU A 67 -0.48 9.38 -10.67
N GLU A 68 -0.17 8.52 -11.64
CA GLU A 68 -1.19 7.83 -12.46
C GLU A 68 -1.78 6.58 -11.79
N GLY A 69 -2.09 6.70 -10.51
CA GLY A 69 -2.59 5.64 -9.65
C GLY A 69 -2.26 5.91 -8.20
N PHE A 70 -2.59 4.93 -7.37
CA PHE A 70 -2.25 4.87 -5.96
C PHE A 70 -2.09 3.41 -5.57
N LYS A 71 -1.41 3.16 -4.44
CA LYS A 71 -1.20 1.82 -3.90
C LYS A 71 -1.71 1.74 -2.46
N VAL A 72 -2.31 0.60 -2.13
CA VAL A 72 -2.66 0.19 -0.78
C VAL A 72 -2.16 -1.25 -0.54
N PRO A 73 -1.78 -1.64 0.69
CA PRO A 73 -1.63 -0.80 1.89
C PRO A 73 -0.30 -0.03 1.92
N PHE A 74 -0.01 0.70 2.98
CA PHE A 74 1.31 1.33 3.21
C PHE A 74 2.26 0.47 4.05
N ASP A 75 1.98 -0.83 4.14
CA ASP A 75 2.65 -1.79 5.01
C ASP A 75 2.95 -3.09 4.24
N LEU A 76 3.90 -3.87 4.75
CA LEU A 76 4.26 -5.22 4.32
C LEU A 76 4.03 -6.27 5.42
N CYS A 77 3.45 -5.88 6.57
CA CYS A 77 3.25 -6.76 7.71
C CYS A 77 1.82 -7.31 7.84
N VAL A 78 0.88 -6.89 6.99
CA VAL A 78 -0.55 -7.28 7.09
C VAL A 78 -0.73 -8.79 7.10
N GLU A 79 -0.09 -9.50 6.18
CA GLU A 79 -0.17 -10.96 6.10
C GLU A 79 0.52 -11.64 7.28
N ALA A 80 1.64 -11.08 7.75
CA ALA A 80 2.35 -11.61 8.91
C ALA A 80 1.51 -11.44 10.20
N GLU A 81 0.84 -10.30 10.35
CA GLU A 81 -0.08 -10.02 11.46
C GLU A 81 -1.26 -10.99 11.44
N ALA A 82 -1.88 -11.19 10.27
CA ALA A 82 -2.97 -12.15 10.10
C ALA A 82 -2.57 -13.59 10.48
N LEU A 83 -1.30 -13.95 10.30
CA LEU A 83 -0.73 -15.23 10.72
C LEU A 83 -0.35 -15.30 12.21
N GLY A 84 -0.45 -14.18 12.96
CA GLY A 84 -0.20 -14.12 14.39
C GLY A 84 1.11 -13.42 14.79
N ALA A 85 1.83 -12.80 13.86
CA ALA A 85 3.01 -12.01 14.20
C ALA A 85 2.61 -10.77 15.03
N THR A 86 3.45 -10.39 15.98
CA THR A 86 3.26 -9.12 16.70
C THR A 86 3.87 -8.00 15.88
N ILE A 87 3.08 -6.98 15.54
CA ILE A 87 3.54 -5.83 14.75
C ILE A 87 3.81 -4.62 15.65
N ASP A 88 4.98 -3.99 15.47
CA ASP A 88 5.22 -2.62 15.88
C ASP A 88 4.79 -1.71 14.72
N TYR A 89 3.71 -0.95 14.92
CA TYR A 89 3.13 -0.08 13.90
C TYR A 89 3.93 1.19 13.60
N GLY A 90 5.08 1.37 14.27
CA GLY A 90 6.01 2.44 13.97
C GLY A 90 5.57 3.80 14.51
N SER A 91 5.94 4.84 13.76
CA SER A 91 5.74 6.25 14.08
C SER A 91 5.30 7.00 12.81
N LEU A 92 5.09 8.31 12.92
CA LEU A 92 4.72 9.17 11.79
C LEU A 92 5.59 8.97 10.53
N ASP A 93 6.88 8.73 10.74
CA ASP A 93 7.92 8.60 9.71
C ASP A 93 8.54 7.19 9.63
N ARG A 94 8.00 6.22 10.38
CA ARG A 94 8.50 4.85 10.44
C ARG A 94 7.39 3.86 10.15
N HIS A 95 7.58 3.07 9.10
CA HIS A 95 6.66 2.01 8.70
C HIS A 95 6.52 0.90 9.75
N PRO A 96 5.43 0.10 9.68
CA PRO A 96 5.28 -1.06 10.54
C PRO A 96 6.36 -2.11 10.32
N SER A 97 6.65 -2.88 11.36
CA SER A 97 7.65 -3.94 11.34
C SER A 97 7.24 -5.09 12.26
N VAL A 98 7.67 -6.30 11.91
CA VAL A 98 7.49 -7.48 12.75
C VAL A 98 8.36 -7.35 14.00
N ARG A 99 7.71 -7.28 15.18
CA ARG A 99 8.36 -7.29 16.48
C ARG A 99 8.59 -8.71 16.99
N LYS A 100 7.67 -9.63 16.70
CA LYS A 100 7.79 -11.06 17.01
C LYS A 100 7.22 -11.89 15.86
N PRO A 101 7.92 -12.94 15.40
CA PRO A 101 7.40 -13.80 14.35
C PRO A 101 6.13 -14.53 14.81
N ALA A 102 5.30 -14.95 13.86
CA ALA A 102 4.09 -15.72 14.13
C ALA A 102 4.39 -17.13 14.69
N PHE A 103 5.54 -17.69 14.32
CA PHE A 103 5.99 -19.04 14.70
C PHE A 103 7.53 -19.12 14.62
N GLU A 104 8.12 -20.08 15.33
CA GLU A 104 9.58 -20.29 15.38
C GLU A 104 10.06 -21.38 14.40
N ASP A 105 9.21 -22.35 14.09
CA ASP A 105 9.48 -23.48 13.18
C ASP A 105 8.31 -23.66 12.21
N LEU A 106 8.59 -24.04 10.97
CA LEU A 106 7.56 -24.27 9.94
C LEU A 106 6.48 -25.26 10.38
N LYS A 107 6.82 -26.24 11.24
CA LYS A 107 5.83 -27.20 11.76
C LYS A 107 4.77 -26.57 12.67
N ASP A 108 5.05 -25.38 13.21
CA ASP A 108 4.16 -24.64 14.11
C ASP A 108 3.24 -23.67 13.34
N LEU A 109 3.44 -23.53 12.02
CA LEU A 109 2.59 -22.71 11.16
C LEU A 109 1.14 -23.23 11.19
N LYS A 110 0.22 -22.34 11.57
CA LYS A 110 -1.22 -22.58 11.49
C LYS A 110 -1.83 -21.51 10.59
N ILE A 111 -2.49 -21.95 9.52
CA ILE A 111 -3.26 -21.05 8.67
C ILE A 111 -4.62 -20.82 9.33
N PRO A 112 -4.99 -19.59 9.71
CA PRO A 112 -6.31 -19.30 10.25
C PRO A 112 -7.42 -19.69 9.26
N GLU A 113 -8.57 -20.16 9.77
CA GLU A 113 -9.70 -20.57 8.90
C GLU A 113 -10.30 -19.42 8.10
N LYS A 114 -10.10 -18.17 8.56
CA LYS A 114 -10.70 -16.95 8.00
C LYS A 114 -9.64 -15.86 7.80
N VAL A 115 -8.70 -16.09 6.89
CA VAL A 115 -7.66 -15.09 6.54
C VAL A 115 -8.19 -13.97 5.64
N THR A 116 -9.32 -14.18 4.96
CA THR A 116 -9.86 -13.26 3.93
C THR A 116 -11.18 -12.59 4.30
N GLU A 117 -11.73 -12.88 5.49
CA GLU A 117 -12.94 -12.24 6.03
C GLU A 117 -12.56 -11.12 7.00
#